data_AF-A0A7C6W9D2-F1
#
_entry.id   AF-A0A7C6W9D2-F1
#
_cell.length_a   1.000
_cell.length_b   1.000
_cell.length_c   1.000
_cell.angle_alpha   90.00
_cell.angle_beta   90.00
_cell.angle_gamma   90.00
#
_symmetry.space_group_name_H-M   'P 1'
#
loop_
_entity.id
_entity.type
_entity.pdbx_description
1 polymer ?
#
loop_
_entity_poly.entity_id
_entity_poly.type
_entity_poly.pdbx_seq_one_letter_code
_entity_poly.pdbx_strand_id
1 'polypeptide(L)' 'MKKETKNWMEKFSDVQNYQLYGNGDNYTQSIDRDQAVYDSGKAAYKSYTLIDLQTGERETVTAEQMEAFAKKW' A
#
# COMPACT_ATOMS: atom_id res chain seq x y z
N MET A 1 7.56 -22.75 -10.87
CA MET A 1 6.61 -21.81 -11.47
C MET A 1 7.28 -20.44 -11.51
N LYS A 2 7.34 -19.76 -12.67
CA LYS A 2 7.78 -18.36 -12.71
C LYS A 2 6.72 -17.57 -11.95
N LYS A 3 7.04 -17.03 -10.76
CA LYS A 3 6.14 -16.09 -10.07
C LYS A 3 5.97 -14.92 -11.03
N GLU A 4 4.76 -14.71 -11.54
CA GLU A 4 4.43 -13.44 -12.18
C GLU A 4 4.69 -12.36 -11.12
N THR A 5 5.58 -11.43 -11.44
CA THR A 5 5.92 -10.34 -10.55
C THR A 5 4.72 -9.41 -10.50
N LYS A 6 3.86 -9.58 -9.50
CA LYS A 6 2.74 -8.65 -9.24
C LYS A 6 3.30 -7.24 -9.08
N ASN A 7 2.69 -6.26 -9.73
CA ASN A 7 3.00 -4.85 -9.47
C ASN A 7 2.38 -4.42 -8.13
N TRP A 8 2.79 -3.26 -7.60
CA TRP A 8 2.31 -2.80 -6.29
C TRP A 8 0.78 -2.64 -6.21
N MET A 9 0.08 -2.31 -7.29
CA MET A 9 -1.39 -2.15 -7.29
C MET A 9 -2.09 -3.51 -7.16
N GLU A 10 -1.54 -4.54 -7.79
CA GLU A 10 -1.99 -5.93 -7.64
C GLU A 10 -1.72 -6.45 -6.22
N LYS A 11 -0.56 -6.11 -5.64
CA LYS A 11 -0.21 -6.41 -4.24
C LYS A 11 -1.13 -5.65 -3.27
N PHE A 12 -1.41 -4.38 -3.56
CA PHE A 12 -2.33 -3.56 -2.77
C PHE A 12 -3.73 -4.18 -2.75
N SER A 13 -4.23 -4.70 -3.86
CA SER A 13 -5.57 -5.30 -3.92
C SER A 13 -5.66 -6.69 -3.25
N ASP A 14 -4.52 -7.33 -3.00
CA ASP A 14 -4.43 -8.68 -2.43
C ASP A 14 -4.34 -8.64 -0.89
N VAL A 15 -5.50 -8.49 -0.25
CA VAL A 15 -5.62 -8.35 1.22
C VAL A 15 -5.20 -9.59 2.00
N GLN A 16 -5.17 -10.76 1.36
CA GLN A 16 -4.86 -12.03 2.02
C GLN A 16 -3.35 -12.27 2.09
N ASN A 17 -2.58 -11.77 1.12
CA ASN A 17 -1.15 -12.05 1.02
C ASN A 17 -0.28 -10.82 1.36
N TYR A 18 -0.86 -9.62 1.38
CA TYR A 18 -0.11 -8.39 1.65
C TYR A 18 -0.72 -7.59 2.81
N GLN A 19 0.13 -7.17 3.74
CA GLN A 19 -0.22 -6.19 4.76
C GLN A 19 0.19 -4.80 4.31
N LEU A 20 -0.70 -3.83 4.49
CA LEU A 20 -0.42 -2.42 4.25
C LEU A 20 -0.05 -1.73 5.56
N TYR A 21 1.02 -0.93 5.49
CA TYR A 21 1.42 -0.03 6.54
C TYR A 21 1.41 1.42 6.04
N GLY A 22 0.87 2.33 6.83
CA GLY A 22 1.01 3.77 6.65
C GLY A 22 2.25 4.28 7.38
N ASN A 23 3.07 5.08 6.69
CA ASN A 23 4.29 5.68 7.24
C ASN A 23 4.10 7.19 7.42
N GLY A 24 4.09 7.62 8.68
CA GLY A 24 4.16 9.02 9.07
C GLY A 24 5.59 9.51 9.24
N ASP A 25 5.77 10.67 9.86
CA ASP A 25 7.09 11.27 10.09
C ASP A 25 7.99 10.44 11.00
N ASN A 26 7.42 9.90 12.08
CA ASN A 26 8.16 9.21 13.13
C ASN A 26 7.47 7.92 13.57
N TYR A 27 6.52 7.43 12.79
CA TYR A 27 5.74 6.24 13.13
C TYR A 27 5.33 5.48 11.87
N THR A 28 5.14 4.18 12.05
CA THR A 28 4.64 3.26 11.03
C THR A 28 3.59 2.39 11.69
N GLN A 29 2.42 2.25 11.07
CA GLN A 29 1.34 1.44 11.61
C GLN A 29 0.64 0.62 10.53
N SER A 30 0.17 -0.56 10.91
CA SER A 30 -0.69 -1.38 10.06
C SER A 30 -2.02 -0.67 9.88
N ILE A 31 -2.50 -0.58 8.65
CA ILE A 31 -3.77 0.10 8.32
C ILE A 31 -4.61 -0.77 7.41
N ASP A 32 -5.91 -0.52 7.45
CA ASP A 32 -6.81 -1.00 6.41
C ASP A 32 -6.66 -0.15 5.14
N ARG A 33 -7.05 -0.70 3.99
CA ARG A 33 -6.84 -0.06 2.67
C ARG A 33 -7.78 1.09 2.41
N ASP A 34 -8.97 1.05 2.98
CA ASP A 34 -9.92 2.16 3.03
C ASP A 34 -9.37 3.35 3.82
N GLN A 35 -8.46 3.11 4.79
CA GLN A 35 -7.75 4.16 5.51
C GLN A 35 -6.54 4.72 4.76
N ALA A 36 -6.19 4.16 3.59
CA ALA A 36 -5.03 4.62 2.84
C ALA A 36 -5.24 6.03 2.29
N VAL A 37 -6.46 6.39 1.93
CA VAL A 37 -6.80 7.66 1.26
C VAL A 37 -8.07 8.23 1.88
N TYR A 38 -8.07 9.53 2.15
CA TYR A 38 -9.27 10.24 2.60
C TYR A 38 -10.30 10.36 1.46
N ASP A 39 -11.56 10.60 1.80
CA ASP A 39 -12.65 10.84 0.82
C ASP A 39 -12.33 11.94 -0.22
N SER A 40 -11.43 12.87 0.10
CA SER A 40 -10.92 13.91 -0.81
C SER A 40 -9.96 13.39 -1.89
N GLY A 41 -9.60 12.11 -1.86
CA GLY A 41 -8.57 11.50 -2.71
C GLY A 41 -7.14 11.79 -2.24
N LYS A 42 -6.96 12.35 -1.04
CA LYS A 42 -5.64 12.65 -0.46
C LYS A 42 -5.09 11.49 0.37
N ALA A 43 -3.82 11.19 0.18
CA ALA A 43 -3.13 10.15 0.94
C ALA A 43 -3.18 10.48 2.45
N ALA A 44 -3.56 9.49 3.26
CA ALA A 44 -3.56 9.63 4.71
C ALA A 44 -2.15 9.66 5.33
N TYR A 45 -1.14 9.15 4.61
CA TYR A 45 0.24 9.00 5.08
C TYR A 45 1.26 9.53 4.07
N LYS A 46 2.50 9.78 4.52
CA LYS A 46 3.59 10.29 3.67
C LYS A 46 4.05 9.26 2.64
N SER A 47 4.07 8.01 3.05
CA SER A 47 4.29 6.86 2.18
C SER A 47 3.63 5.63 2.79
N TYR A 48 3.67 4.53 2.06
CA TYR A 48 3.10 3.27 2.45
C TYR A 48 4.11 2.17 2.23
N THR A 49 3.99 1.10 3.00
CA THR A 49 4.77 -0.12 2.81
C THR A 49 3.83 -1.29 2.65
N LEU A 50 3.96 -2.00 1.53
CA LEU A 50 3.34 -3.30 1.32
C LEU A 50 4.33 -4.37 1.77
N ILE A 51 3.88 -5.24 2.65
CA ILE A 51 4.68 -6.36 3.16
C ILE A 51 4.05 -7.65 2.68
N ASP A 52 4.82 -8.45 1.94
CA ASP A 52 4.44 -9.82 1.56
C ASP A 52 4.44 -10.68 2.83
N LEU A 53 3.29 -11.24 3.19
CA LEU A 53 3.13 -12.03 4.42
C LEU A 53 3.82 -13.41 4.33
N GLN A 54 4.09 -13.89 3.12
CA GLN A 54 4.76 -15.18 2.90
C GLN A 54 6.29 -15.03 2.93
N THR A 55 6.82 -13.97 2.31
CA THR A 55 8.27 -13.80 2.11
C THR A 55 8.90 -12.74 3.01
N GLY A 56 8.10 -11.82 3.55
CA GLY A 56 8.57 -10.65 4.28
C GLY A 56 9.12 -9.53 3.39
N GLU A 57 9.05 -9.69 2.06
CA GLU A 57 9.47 -8.65 1.10
C GLU A 57 8.68 -7.36 1.31
N ARG A 58 9.37 -6.22 1.20
CA ARG A 58 8.80 -4.90 1.43
C ARG A 58 8.91 -4.04 0.18
N GLU A 59 7.82 -3.40 -0.17
CA GLU A 59 7.75 -2.44 -1.26
C GLU A 59 7.16 -1.12 -0.76
N THR A 60 7.81 -0.01 -1.09
CA THR A 60 7.37 1.33 -0.70
C THR A 60 6.54 1.97 -1.81
N VAL A 61 5.38 2.51 -1.45
CA VAL A 61 4.49 3.28 -2.34
C VAL A 61 4.44 4.71 -1.84
N THR A 62 4.64 5.69 -2.73
CA THR A 62 4.60 7.10 -2.35
C THR A 62 3.15 7.58 -2.14
N ALA A 63 2.97 8.66 -1.37
CA ALA A 63 1.67 9.34 -1.27
C ALA A 63 1.09 9.67 -2.65
N GLU A 64 1.90 10.22 -3.56
CA GLU A 64 1.46 10.58 -4.92
C GLU A 64 0.99 9.37 -5.74
N GLN A 65 1.66 8.23 -5.63
CA GLN A 65 1.25 6.99 -6.28
C GLN A 65 -0.09 6.49 -5.72
N MET A 66 -0.28 6.58 -4.40
CA MET A 66 -1.52 6.21 -3.75
C MET A 66 -2.68 7.14 -4.15
N GLU A 67 -2.45 8.45 -4.18
CA GLU A 67 -3.43 9.45 -4.65
C GLU A 67 -3.79 9.23 -6.12
N ALA A 68 -2.81 8.91 -6.98
CA ALA A 68 -3.04 8.62 -8.38
C ALA A 68 -3.83 7.32 -8.59
N PHE A 69 -3.61 6.32 -7.73
CA PHE A 69 -4.35 5.06 -7.74
C PHE A 69 -5.80 5.26 -7.28
N ALA A 70 -6.03 5.99 -6.19
CA ALA A 70 -7.37 6.25 -5.67
C ALA A 70 -8.29 6.99 -6.67
N LYS A 71 -7.73 7.80 -7.59
CA LYS A 71 -8.51 8.42 -8.68
C LYS A 71 -9.02 7.43 -9.73
N LYS A 72 -8.46 6.22 -9.78
CA LYS A 72 -8.77 5.18 -10.76
C LYS A 72 -9.52 4.00 -10.15
N TRP A 73 -9.60 3.95 -8.82
CA TRP A 73 -10.15 2.85 -8.05
C TRP A 73 -11.64 3.05 -7.81
#